data_AF-A0A1I3R7W1-F1
#
_entry.id   AF-A0A1I3R7W1-F1
#
_cell.length_a   1.000
_cell.length_b   1.000
_cell.length_c   1.000
_cell.angle_alpha   90.00
_cell.angle_beta   90.00
_cell.angle_gamma   90.00
#
_symmetry.space_group_name_H-M   'P 1'
#
loop_
_entity.id
_entity.type
_entity.pdbx_description
1 polymer ?
#
loop_
_entity_poly.entity_id
_entity_poly.type
_entity_poly.pdbx_seq_one_letter_code
_entity_poly.pdbx_strand_id
1 'polypeptide(L)' 'MLTLRFLWSWTKITTLTLLALVIEHAVLTGFWGFALAATITAVVWLAVTVGLYREWRAHGTGYRHEVSEWVTPRPDRRL' A
#
# COMPACT_ATOMS: atom_id res chain seq x y z
N MET A 1 -14.72 -6.85 -1.06
CA MET A 1 -13.50 -7.08 -1.89
C MET A 1 -12.40 -6.09 -1.51
N LEU A 2 -11.78 -6.28 -0.34
CA LEU A 2 -10.76 -5.37 0.18
C LEU A 2 -9.43 -5.47 -0.60
N THR A 3 -9.09 -6.68 -1.06
CA THR A 3 -7.93 -6.98 -1.91
C THR A 3 -8.00 -6.32 -3.28
N LEU A 4 -9.15 -6.36 -3.96
CA LEU A 4 -9.31 -5.76 -5.29
C LEU A 4 -9.22 -4.22 -5.24
N ARG A 5 -9.82 -3.59 -4.21
CA ARG A 5 -9.67 -2.14 -3.96
C ARG A 5 -8.23 -1.76 -3.64
N PHE A 6 -7.54 -2.56 -2.83
CA PHE A 6 -6.12 -2.36 -2.53
C PHE A 6 -5.26 -2.43 -3.79
N LEU A 7 -5.45 -3.48 -4.59
CA LEU A 7 -4.69 -3.68 -5.84
C LEU A 7 -4.93 -2.51 -6.79
N TRP A 8 -6.18 -2.05 -6.90
CA TRP A 8 -6.54 -0.90 -7.73
C TRP A 8 -5.88 0.40 -7.26
N SER A 9 -5.91 0.70 -5.97
CA SER A 9 -5.25 1.89 -5.41
C SER A 9 -3.73 1.82 -5.58
N TRP A 10 -3.12 0.66 -5.32
CA TRP A 10 -1.68 0.46 -5.50
C TRP A 10 -1.25 0.62 -6.96
N THR A 11 -2.01 0.06 -7.91
CA THR A 11 -1.74 0.24 -9.34
C THR A 11 -1.82 1.71 -9.74
N LYS A 12 -2.85 2.45 -9.31
CA LYS A 12 -2.97 3.90 -9.62
C LYS A 12 -1.76 4.70 -9.14
N ILE A 13 -1.33 4.47 -7.91
CA ILE A 13 -0.18 5.16 -7.32
C ILE A 13 1.09 4.80 -8.08
N THR A 14 1.26 3.53 -8.44
CA THR A 14 2.42 3.07 -9.21
C THR A 14 2.45 3.68 -10.62
N THR A 15 1.30 3.77 -11.30
CA THR A 15 1.18 4.46 -12.59
C THR A 15 1.54 5.94 -12.47
N LEU A 16 1.08 6.63 -11.43
CA LEU A 16 1.44 8.03 -11.18
C LEU A 16 2.94 8.21 -10.92
N THR A 17 3.56 7.31 -10.16
CA THR A 17 5.01 7.32 -9.93
C THR A 17 5.81 7.10 -11.21
N LEU A 18 5.40 6.14 -12.05
CA LEU A 18 6.04 5.93 -13.35
C LEU A 18 5.90 7.17 -14.25
N LEU A 19 4.71 7.78 -14.27
CA LEU A 19 4.49 9.02 -15.03
C LEU A 19 5.39 10.15 -14.52
N ALA A 20 5.54 10.30 -13.20
CA ALA A 20 6.44 11.27 -12.61
C ALA A 20 7.90 11.02 -13.04
N LEU A 21 8.38 9.78 -13.01
CA LEU A 21 9.74 9.45 -13.47
C LEU A 21 9.95 9.76 -14.96
N VAL A 22 8.94 9.53 -15.81
CA VAL A 22 9.00 9.87 -17.24
C VAL A 22 9.09 11.39 -17.43
N ILE A 23 8.30 12.16 -16.67
CA ILE A 23 8.35 13.63 -16.70
C ILE A 23 9.70 14.13 -16.19
N GLU A 24 10.19 13.59 -15.08
CA GLU A 24 11.51 13.92 -14.53
C GLU A 24 12.61 13.65 -15.54
N HIS A 25 12.58 12.51 -16.23
CA HIS A 25 13.54 12.18 -17.28
C HIS A 25 13.47 13.14 -18.47
N ALA A 26 12.26 13.56 -18.86
CA ALA A 26 12.07 14.49 -19.97
C ALA A 26 12.50 15.93 -19.62
N VAL A 27 12.36 16.35 -18.36
CA VAL A 27 12.66 17.71 -17.89
C VAL A 27 14.12 17.85 -17.45
N LEU A 28 14.69 16.83 -16.81
CA LEU A 28 16.04 16.87 -16.25
C LEU A 28 17.04 16.20 -17.19
N THR A 29 17.77 17.01 -17.95
CA THR A 29 18.83 16.53 -18.86
C THR A 29 20.13 16.16 -18.14
N GLY A 30 20.30 16.58 -16.88
CA GLY A 30 21.48 16.29 -16.06
C GLY A 30 21.32 15.02 -15.22
N PHE A 31 22.29 14.10 -15.33
CA PHE A 31 22.28 12.81 -14.62
C PHE A 31 22.08 12.94 -13.11
N TRP A 32 22.81 13.84 -12.45
CA TRP A 32 22.74 14.01 -10.99
C TRP A 32 21.41 14.62 -10.52
N GLY A 33 20.85 15.55 -11.29
CA GLY A 33 19.55 16.15 -11.00
C GLY A 33 18.43 15.12 -11.14
N PHE A 34 18.46 14.34 -12.22
CA PHE A 34 17.54 13.23 -12.43
C PHE A 34 17.66 12.17 -11.33
N ALA A 35 18.88 11.73 -11.00
CA ALA A 35 19.10 10.71 -9.98
C ALA A 35 18.54 11.11 -8.61
N LEU A 36 18.70 12.38 -8.23
CA LEU A 36 18.19 12.90 -6.96
C LEU A 36 16.66 12.99 -6.97
N ALA A 37 16.07 13.51 -8.05
CA ALA A 37 14.61 13.57 -8.21
C ALA A 37 13.97 12.17 -8.21
N ALA A 38 14.52 11.25 -9.01
CA ALA A 38 14.05 9.87 -9.10
C ALA A 38 14.14 9.14 -7.76
N THR A 39 15.20 9.40 -6.99
CA THR A 39 15.37 8.84 -5.63
C THR A 39 14.28 9.33 -4.68
N ILE A 40 13.98 10.64 -4.69
CA ILE A 40 12.90 11.19 -3.86
C ILE A 40 11.56 10.57 -4.24
N THR A 41 11.26 10.52 -5.54
CA THR A 41 10.03 9.94 -6.07
C THR A 41 9.90 8.45 -5.69
N ALA A 42 10.99 7.69 -5.76
CA ALA A 42 11.02 6.29 -5.31
C ALA A 42 10.80 6.15 -3.80
N VAL A 43 11.41 7.01 -2.97
CA VAL A 43 11.23 7.00 -1.50
C VAL A 43 9.78 7.29 -1.13
N VAL A 44 9.15 8.28 -1.77
CA VAL A 44 7.73 8.61 -1.55
C VAL A 44 6.84 7.43 -1.94
N TRP A 45 7.08 6.83 -3.11
CA TRP A 45 6.32 5.66 -3.55
C TRP A 45 6.48 4.47 -2.58
N LEU A 46 7.69 4.23 -2.07
CA LEU A 46 7.95 3.18 -1.07
C LEU A 46 7.19 3.46 0.22
N ALA A 47 7.24 4.69 0.75
CA ALA A 47 6.55 5.05 1.98
C ALA A 47 5.03 4.82 1.87
N VAL A 48 4.44 5.24 0.74
CA VAL A 48 3.02 5.04 0.46
C VAL A 48 2.68 3.55 0.32
N THR A 49 3.51 2.79 -0.41
CA THR A 49 3.33 1.34 -0.59
C THR A 49 3.38 0.59 0.74
N VAL A 50 4.31 0.95 1.63
CA VAL A 50 4.42 0.36 2.97
C VAL A 50 3.20 0.70 3.82
N GLY A 51 2.71 1.95 3.79
CA GLY A 51 1.49 2.34 4.51
C GLY A 51 0.27 1.54 4.07
N LEU A 52 0.03 1.49 2.76
CA LEU A 52 -1.02 0.67 2.13
C LEU A 52 -0.91 -0.80 2.53
N TYR A 53 0.29 -1.39 2.48
CA TYR A 53 0.50 -2.78 2.86
C TYR A 53 0.19 -3.04 4.34
N ARG A 54 0.56 -2.11 5.24
CA ARG A 54 0.24 -2.21 6.67
C ARG A 54 -1.25 -2.15 6.91
N GLU A 55 -1.98 -1.25 6.26
CA GLU A 55 -3.44 -1.14 6.36
C GLU A 55 -4.12 -2.42 5.86
N TRP A 56 -3.69 -2.94 4.70
CA TRP A 56 -4.20 -4.19 4.17
C TRP A 56 -3.96 -5.37 5.12
N ARG A 57 -2.76 -5.47 5.70
CA ARG A 57 -2.42 -6.50 6.69
C ARG A 57 -3.27 -6.38 7.96
N ALA A 58 -3.49 -5.17 8.47
CA ALA A 58 -4.32 -4.92 9.65
C ALA A 58 -5.78 -5.35 9.44
N HIS A 59 -6.35 -5.05 8.26
CA HIS A 59 -7.70 -5.51 7.91
C HIS A 59 -7.77 -7.03 7.73
N GLY A 60 -6.71 -7.67 7.20
CA GLY A 60 -6.62 -9.12 7.10
C GLY A 60 -6.50 -9.83 8.46
N THR A 61 -5.83 -9.23 9.45
CA THR A 61 -5.75 -9.77 10.82
C THR A 61 -7.03 -9.54 11.62
N GLY A 62 -7.72 -8.41 11.43
CA GLY A 62 -8.99 -8.11 12.09
C GLY A 62 -10.11 -9.09 11.69
N TYR A 63 -10.21 -9.42 10.39
CA TYR A 63 -11.16 -10.42 9.89
C TYR A 63 -10.94 -11.81 10.51
N ARG A 64 -9.68 -12.17 10.78
CA ARG A 64 -9.33 -13.48 11.34
C ARG A 64 -9.70 -13.59 12.82
N HIS A 65 -9.66 -12.47 13.56
CA HIS A 65 -10.09 -12.42 14.95
C HIS A 65 -11.61 -12.54 15.10
N GLU A 66 -12.39 -11.81 14.28
CA GLU A 66 -13.85 -11.93 14.30
C GLU A 66 -14.29 -13.37 13.98
N VAL A 67 -13.77 -13.98 12.91
CA VAL A 67 -14.14 -15.37 12.56
C VAL A 67 -13.77 -16.36 13.67
N SER A 68 -12.63 -16.17 14.36
CA SER A 68 -12.27 -17.04 15.49
C SER A 68 -13.19 -16.93 16.70
N GLU A 69 -13.78 -15.74 16.94
CA GLU A 69 -14.75 -15.54 18.02
C GLU A 69 -16.10 -16.18 17.71
N TRP A 70 -16.51 -16.22 16.43
CA TRP A 70 -17.76 -16.88 16.01
C TRP A 70 -17.63 -18.41 15.93
N VAL A 71 -16.45 -18.94 15.58
CA VAL A 71 -16.21 -20.39 15.43
C VAL A 71 -15.97 -21.07 16.78
N THR A 72 -15.52 -20.34 17.79
CA THR A 72 -15.32 -20.89 19.14
C THR A 72 -16.55 -20.56 20.00
N PRO A 73 -17.42 -21.53 20.32
CA PRO A 73 -18.52 -21.27 21.23
C PRO A 73 -17.93 -20.94 22.60
N ARG A 74 -18.10 -19.70 23.05
CA ARG A 74 -17.75 -19.28 24.41
C ARG A 74 -18.61 -20.12 25.38
N PRO A 75 -18.04 -20.95 26.26
CA PRO A 75 -18.83 -21.87 27.08
C PRO A 75 -19.54 -21.21 28.27
N ASP A 76 -19.42 -19.88 28.46
CA ASP A 76 -19.87 -19.20 29.69
C ASP A 76 -20.99 -18.20 29.46
N ARG A 77 -22.11 -18.63 28.87
CA ARG A 77 -23.38 -17.93 29.05
C ARG A 77 -24.47 -18.88 29.52
N ARG A 78 -24.22 -19.47 30.68
CA ARG A 78 -25.28 -19.94 31.58
C ARG A 78 -25.22 -19.10 32.84
N LEU A 79 -26.25 -18.27 33.00
CA LEU A 79 -27.10 -18.09 34.18
C LEU A 79 -27.89 -16.79 34.00
#